data_AF-A0A0T0MI25-F1
#
_entry.id   AF-A0A0T0MI25-F1
#
_cell.length_a   1.000
_cell.length_b   1.000
_cell.length_c   1.000
_cell.angle_alpha   90.00
_cell.angle_beta   90.00
_cell.angle_gamma   90.00
#
_symmetry.space_group_name_H-M   'P 1'
#
loop_
_entity.id
_entity.type
_entity.pdbx_description
1 polymer ?
#
loop_
_entity_poly.entity_id
_entity_poly.type
_entity_poly.pdbx_seq_one_letter_code
_entity_poly.pdbx_strand_id
1 'polypeptide(L)'
;MLNVDLSTCASPGDPGGVPLPGGEYSVYLKYDQVTGDRAVAGQWPLTLLTAPPAPTDLPAGFPVDEVPVIRGRLVSAQPLSTSGGDGWTLELAVDGDDAATEAIRLLGGDLPKAPSLSTSPDGYYPAGAWEVRIAPSVSADGEPSVVYTIRPS
;
A
#
# COMPACT_ATOMS: atom_id res chain seq x y z
N MET A 1 -6.04 1.15 -9.87
CA MET A 1 -4.73 0.89 -10.50
C MET A 1 -4.23 -0.45 -9.99
N LEU A 2 -3.66 -1.30 -10.83
CA LEU A 2 -2.99 -2.53 -10.38
C LEU A 2 -1.61 -2.12 -9.89
N ASN A 3 -1.35 -2.14 -8.58
CA ASN A 3 0.03 -2.18 -8.09
C ASN A 3 0.53 -3.61 -8.34
N VAL A 4 1.50 -3.73 -9.22
CA VAL A 4 2.12 -4.99 -9.62
C VAL A 4 3.53 -4.98 -9.08
N ASP A 5 3.90 -6.00 -8.30
CA ASP A 5 5.30 -6.25 -7.98
C ASP A 5 6.07 -6.38 -9.30
N LEU A 6 6.87 -5.35 -9.60
CA LEU A 6 7.62 -5.34 -10.85
C LEU A 6 8.72 -6.38 -10.74
N SER A 7 8.59 -7.41 -11.56
CA SER A 7 9.57 -8.47 -11.70
C SER A 7 10.09 -8.49 -13.14
N THR A 8 11.30 -9.00 -13.32
CA THR A 8 11.75 -9.37 -14.67
C THR A 8 10.82 -10.43 -15.24
N CYS A 9 10.84 -10.61 -16.55
CA CYS A 9 10.20 -11.79 -17.12
C CYS A 9 11.02 -13.04 -16.76
N ALA A 10 10.35 -14.14 -16.39
CA ALA A 10 10.99 -15.45 -16.19
C ALA A 10 11.47 -16.03 -17.54
N SER A 11 10.73 -15.76 -18.61
CA SER A 11 11.09 -15.98 -20.01
C SER A 11 10.46 -14.88 -20.88
N PRO A 12 10.88 -14.65 -22.15
CA PRO A 12 10.31 -13.57 -22.96
C PRO A 12 8.78 -13.63 -23.04
N GLY A 13 8.10 -12.62 -22.47
CA GLY A 13 6.63 -12.53 -22.42
C GLY A 13 5.96 -13.23 -21.23
N ASP A 14 6.74 -13.85 -20.34
CA ASP A 14 6.25 -14.57 -19.16
C ASP A 14 6.68 -13.83 -17.87
N PRO A 15 5.76 -13.19 -17.13
CA PRO A 15 6.09 -12.48 -15.89
C PRO A 15 6.50 -13.45 -14.76
N GLY A 16 7.11 -12.94 -13.69
CA GLY A 16 7.43 -13.75 -12.50
C GLY A 16 8.90 -14.20 -12.39
N GLY A 17 9.81 -13.45 -13.01
CA GLY A 17 11.25 -13.58 -12.77
C GLY A 17 11.67 -12.96 -11.43
N VAL A 18 12.83 -12.29 -11.41
CA VAL A 18 13.37 -11.71 -10.17
C VAL A 18 12.71 -10.35 -9.89
N PRO A 19 12.34 -10.03 -8.64
CA PRO A 19 11.90 -8.69 -8.27
C PRO A 19 12.89 -7.61 -8.72
N LEU A 20 12.39 -6.50 -9.26
CA LEU A 20 13.24 -5.38 -9.64
C LEU A 20 13.80 -4.70 -8.38
N PRO A 21 15.11 -4.37 -8.36
CA PRO A 21 15.68 -3.58 -7.28
C PRO A 21 15.13 -2.15 -7.30
N GLY A 22 15.32 -1.41 -6.20
CA GLY A 22 15.03 0.02 -6.20
C GLY A 22 15.86 0.77 -7.26
N GLY A 23 15.26 1.75 -7.93
CA GLY A 23 15.90 2.54 -8.97
C GLY A 23 14.94 3.28 -9.89
N GLU A 24 15.51 3.96 -10.88
CA GLU A 24 14.78 4.68 -11.90
C GLU A 24 14.48 3.77 -13.11
N TYR A 25 13.21 3.72 -13.49
CA TYR A 25 12.71 2.90 -14.58
C TYR A 25 11.97 3.77 -15.60
N SER A 26 12.00 3.34 -16.86
CA SER A 26 11.12 3.87 -17.91
C SER A 26 10.16 2.78 -18.32
N VAL A 27 8.87 3.04 -18.11
CA VAL A 27 7.80 2.12 -18.46
C VAL A 27 7.38 2.37 -19.90
N TYR A 28 7.30 1.28 -20.67
CA TYR A 28 6.78 1.26 -22.03
C TYR A 28 5.66 0.24 -22.10
N LEU A 29 4.59 0.60 -22.80
CA LEU A 29 3.54 -0.34 -23.16
C LEU A 29 3.75 -0.74 -24.62
N LYS A 30 3.97 -2.03 -24.88
CA LYS A 30 3.96 -2.59 -26.23
C LYS A 30 2.72 -3.45 -26.38
N TYR A 31 1.92 -3.20 -27.41
CA TYR A 31 0.83 -4.09 -27.80
C TYR A 31 0.95 -4.44 -29.29
N ASP A 32 0.67 -5.70 -29.59
CA ASP A 32 0.57 -6.18 -30.97
C ASP A 32 -0.85 -5.86 -31.45
N GLN A 33 -0.98 -5.03 -32.50
CA GLN A 33 -2.29 -4.78 -33.09
C GLN A 33 -2.72 -6.00 -33.91
N VAL A 34 -4.04 -6.24 -33.96
CA VAL A 34 -4.65 -7.32 -34.76
C VAL A 34 -4.27 -7.23 -36.25
N THR A 35 -3.87 -6.04 -36.72
CA THR A 35 -3.43 -5.75 -38.08
C THR A 35 -1.95 -6.03 -38.36
N GLY A 36 -1.17 -6.51 -37.37
CA GLY A 36 0.25 -6.84 -37.53
C GLY A 36 1.21 -5.69 -37.24
N ASP A 37 0.72 -4.49 -36.95
CA ASP A 37 1.55 -3.35 -36.57
C ASP A 37 1.88 -3.36 -35.07
N ARG A 38 3.14 -3.14 -34.73
CA ARG A 38 3.63 -3.00 -33.36
C ARG A 38 3.50 -1.54 -32.93
N ALA A 39 2.64 -1.26 -31.97
CA ALA A 39 2.57 0.05 -31.33
C ALA A 39 3.30 0.04 -29.98
N VAL A 40 4.03 1.12 -29.71
CA VAL A 40 4.68 1.37 -28.42
C VAL A 40 4.16 2.71 -27.88
N ALA A 41 3.64 2.70 -26.66
CA ALA A 41 3.29 3.91 -25.91
C ALA A 41 4.26 4.10 -24.74
N GLY A 42 4.55 5.35 -24.40
CA GLY A 42 5.56 5.75 -23.41
C GLY A 42 6.59 6.73 -24.00
N GLN A 43 7.66 7.07 -23.29
CA GLN A 43 8.09 6.58 -21.98
C GLN A 43 7.40 7.30 -20.81
N TRP A 44 7.06 6.55 -19.75
CA TRP A 44 6.68 7.12 -18.46
C TRP A 44 7.79 6.85 -17.43
N PRO A 45 8.33 7.90 -16.77
CA PRO A 45 9.28 7.69 -15.69
C PRO A 45 8.58 7.01 -14.50
N LEU A 46 9.28 6.09 -13.86
CA LEU A 46 8.86 5.41 -12.66
C LEU A 46 10.05 5.28 -11.71
N THR A 47 9.91 5.81 -10.50
CA THR A 47 10.88 5.58 -9.42
C THR A 47 10.39 4.41 -8.58
N LEU A 48 11.11 3.29 -8.59
CA LEU A 48 10.83 2.17 -7.70
C LEU A 48 11.66 2.34 -6.43
N LEU A 49 10.99 2.56 -5.30
CA LEU A 49 11.66 2.70 -4.02
C LEU A 49 12.11 1.33 -3.49
N THR A 50 13.16 1.33 -2.67
CA THR A 50 13.56 0.11 -1.97
C THR A 50 12.49 -0.23 -0.95
N ALA A 51 12.05 -1.49 -0.93
CA ALA A 51 11.04 -1.94 0.03
C ALA A 51 11.50 -1.66 1.47
N PRO A 52 10.75 -0.87 2.26
CA PRO A 52 11.11 -0.60 3.64
C PRO A 52 11.04 -1.89 4.48
N PRO A 53 11.71 -1.94 5.64
CA PRO A 53 11.57 -3.06 6.57
C PRO A 53 10.13 -3.14 7.13
N ALA A 54 9.75 -4.31 7.62
CA ALA A 54 8.52 -4.43 8.40
C ALA A 54 8.60 -3.53 9.65
N PRO A 55 7.48 -2.92 10.09
CA PRO A 55 7.49 -2.12 11.30
C PRO A 55 7.88 -2.98 12.50
N THR A 56 8.73 -2.43 13.35
CA THR A 56 9.20 -3.05 14.59
C THR A 56 8.66 -2.24 15.78
N ASP A 57 8.80 -2.79 16.99
CA ASP A 57 8.40 -2.12 18.24
C ASP A 57 6.91 -1.75 18.34
N LEU A 58 6.03 -2.52 17.70
CA LEU A 58 4.60 -2.38 17.90
C LEU A 58 4.24 -2.66 19.38
N PRO A 59 3.36 -1.85 20.00
CA PRO A 59 2.98 -2.03 21.39
C PRO A 59 2.39 -3.41 21.66
N ALA A 60 2.64 -3.93 22.87
CA ALA A 60 1.99 -5.15 23.34
C ALA A 60 0.46 -4.98 23.31
N GLY A 61 -0.25 -5.93 22.70
CA GLY A 61 -1.70 -5.89 22.54
C GLY A 61 -2.20 -5.25 21.24
N PHE A 62 -1.31 -4.73 20.38
CA PHE A 62 -1.71 -4.37 19.02
C PHE A 62 -2.14 -5.62 18.24
N PRO A 63 -3.27 -5.59 17.50
CA PRO A 63 -3.84 -6.76 16.81
C PRO A 63 -3.11 -7.08 15.49
N VAL A 64 -1.81 -7.38 15.56
CA VAL A 64 -0.95 -7.64 14.38
C VAL A 64 -1.43 -8.79 13.50
N ASP A 65 -2.12 -9.77 14.08
CA ASP A 65 -2.59 -10.97 13.37
C ASP A 65 -3.90 -10.71 12.58
N GLU A 66 -4.63 -9.65 12.92
CA GLU A 66 -5.92 -9.31 12.32
C GLU A 66 -5.86 -8.06 11.44
N VAL A 67 -5.04 -7.07 11.84
CA VAL A 67 -4.89 -5.80 11.15
C VAL A 67 -3.55 -5.76 10.41
N PRO A 68 -3.51 -6.07 9.11
CA PRO A 68 -2.29 -5.98 8.33
C PRO A 68 -1.86 -4.51 8.20
N VAL A 69 -0.56 -4.28 8.38
CA VAL A 69 0.08 -2.97 8.28
C VAL A 69 1.12 -2.99 7.17
N ILE A 70 1.25 -1.88 6.43
CA ILE A 70 2.30 -1.76 5.41
C ILE A 70 3.68 -1.74 6.07
N ARG A 71 4.69 -2.04 5.27
CA ARG A 71 6.09 -1.86 5.68
C ARG A 71 6.40 -0.37 5.81
N GLY A 72 7.25 -0.02 6.77
CA GLY A 72 7.52 1.37 7.12
C GLY A 72 8.19 1.51 8.47
N ARG A 73 8.65 2.72 8.77
CA ARG A 73 9.19 3.05 10.09
C ARG A 73 8.05 3.46 11.02
N LEU A 74 7.98 2.83 12.19
CA LEU A 74 7.02 3.23 13.21
C LEU A 74 7.32 4.64 13.72
N VAL A 75 6.36 5.56 13.57
CA VAL A 75 6.44 6.93 14.10
C VAL A 75 5.74 7.01 15.45
N SER A 76 4.51 6.50 15.52
CA SER A 76 3.75 6.47 16.76
C SER A 76 2.77 5.29 16.78
N ALA A 77 2.51 4.76 17.97
CA ALA A 77 1.45 3.79 18.23
C ALA A 77 0.87 4.06 19.61
N GLN A 78 -0.41 4.41 19.67
CA GLN A 78 -1.07 4.81 20.92
C GLN A 78 -2.41 4.11 21.06
N PRO A 79 -2.76 3.63 22.26
CA PRO A 79 -4.09 3.12 22.51
C PRO A 79 -5.11 4.24 22.38
N LEU A 80 -6.21 3.96 21.69
CA LEU A 80 -7.35 4.85 21.55
C LEU A 80 -8.40 4.41 22.57
N SER A 81 -8.58 5.17 23.65
CA SER A 81 -9.71 4.95 24.55
C SER A 81 -10.99 5.45 23.89
N THR A 82 -11.80 4.54 23.36
CA THR A 82 -13.12 4.87 22.82
C THR A 82 -14.21 4.41 23.77
N SER A 83 -15.41 4.99 23.68
CA SER A 83 -16.57 4.56 24.48
C SER A 83 -17.05 3.12 24.18
N GLY A 84 -16.47 2.45 23.16
CA GLY A 84 -16.82 1.08 22.73
C GLY A 84 -15.71 0.03 22.90
N GLY A 85 -14.56 0.38 23.48
CA GLY A 85 -13.44 -0.54 23.71
C GLY A 85 -12.06 0.09 23.44
N ASP A 86 -11.01 -0.70 23.68
CA ASP A 86 -9.62 -0.30 23.43
C ASP A 86 -9.32 -0.39 21.92
N GLY A 87 -9.08 0.75 21.28
CA GLY A 87 -8.61 0.86 19.90
C GLY A 87 -7.14 1.25 19.81
N TRP A 88 -6.67 1.57 18.60
CA TRP A 88 -5.31 2.02 18.35
C TRP A 88 -5.25 3.14 17.32
N THR A 89 -4.32 4.06 17.50
CA THR A 89 -3.83 4.95 16.45
C THR A 89 -2.38 4.60 16.17
N LEU A 90 -2.07 4.29 14.92
CA LEU A 90 -0.75 3.90 14.45
C LEU A 90 -0.33 4.81 13.30
N GLU A 91 0.86 5.38 13.37
CA GLU A 91 1.46 6.16 12.28
C GLU A 91 2.76 5.51 11.81
N LEU A 92 2.86 5.28 10.50
CA LEU A 92 4.05 4.76 9.85
C LEU A 92 4.59 5.79 8.86
N ALA A 93 5.87 6.13 8.97
CA ALA A 93 6.58 6.88 7.93
C ALA A 93 6.95 5.92 6.80
N VAL A 94 6.55 6.30 5.58
CA VAL A 94 6.71 5.48 4.37
C VAL A 94 7.06 6.41 3.22
N ASP A 95 8.21 6.16 2.59
CA ASP A 95 8.62 6.88 1.40
C ASP A 95 7.66 6.56 0.23
N GLY A 96 7.34 7.58 -0.56
CA GLY A 96 6.42 7.45 -1.71
C GLY A 96 5.06 8.11 -1.46
N ASP A 97 4.29 8.25 -2.53
CA ASP A 97 2.98 8.91 -2.52
C ASP A 97 1.79 7.93 -2.60
N ASP A 98 2.07 6.62 -2.67
CA ASP A 98 1.08 5.56 -2.80
C ASP A 98 0.82 4.76 -1.51
N ALA A 99 1.51 5.09 -0.41
CA ALA A 99 1.46 4.37 0.87
C ALA A 99 0.03 4.12 1.39
N ALA A 100 -0.83 5.14 1.37
CA ALA A 100 -2.23 5.00 1.81
C ALA A 100 -3.04 4.06 0.89
N THR A 101 -2.78 4.12 -0.42
CA THR A 101 -3.43 3.22 -1.40
C THR A 101 -3.01 1.77 -1.15
N GLU A 102 -1.73 1.56 -0.90
CA GLU A 102 -1.18 0.23 -0.61
C GLU A 102 -1.70 -0.33 0.72
N ALA A 103 -1.81 0.50 1.74
CA ALA A 103 -2.39 0.12 3.03
C ALA A 103 -3.87 -0.30 2.89
N ILE A 104 -4.66 0.44 2.12
CA ILE A 104 -6.06 0.07 1.84
C ILE A 104 -6.14 -1.26 1.09
N ARG A 105 -5.23 -1.48 0.13
CA ARG A 105 -5.14 -2.73 -0.63
C ARG A 105 -4.86 -3.94 0.26
N LEU A 106 -3.99 -3.81 1.27
CA LEU A 106 -3.70 -4.88 2.22
C LEU A 106 -4.93 -5.28 3.06
N LEU A 107 -5.78 -4.32 3.43
CA LEU A 107 -7.02 -4.61 4.16
C LEU A 107 -8.10 -5.26 3.27
N GLY A 108 -8.21 -4.82 2.02
CA GLY A 108 -9.31 -5.17 1.12
C GLY A 108 -9.14 -6.47 0.33
N GLY A 109 -8.44 -7.48 0.86
CA GLY A 109 -8.13 -8.74 0.16
C GLY A 109 -9.25 -9.21 -0.79
N ASP A 110 -8.95 -9.25 -2.10
CA ASP A 110 -9.84 -9.70 -3.18
C ASP A 110 -11.22 -9.00 -3.33
N LEU A 111 -11.36 -7.71 -2.99
CA LEU A 111 -12.53 -6.96 -3.47
C LEU A 111 -12.51 -6.85 -5.01
N PRO A 112 -13.63 -7.14 -5.71
CA PRO A 112 -13.70 -7.03 -7.16
C PRO A 112 -13.36 -5.59 -7.57
N LYS A 113 -12.38 -5.46 -8.48
CA LYS A 113 -11.89 -4.19 -9.03
C LYS A 113 -13.04 -3.33 -9.54
N ALA A 114 -13.58 -2.47 -8.68
CA ALA A 114 -14.47 -1.41 -9.10
C ALA A 114 -13.64 -0.35 -9.84
N PRO A 115 -14.05 0.05 -11.06
CA PRO A 115 -13.41 1.16 -11.76
C PRO A 115 -13.99 2.46 -11.20
N SER A 116 -13.39 3.00 -10.14
CA SER A 116 -13.56 4.43 -9.83
C SER A 116 -12.53 4.91 -8.82
N LEU A 117 -11.80 5.94 -9.21
CA LEU A 117 -11.01 6.84 -8.36
C LEU A 117 -11.94 7.61 -7.41
N SER A 118 -12.60 6.90 -6.49
CA SER A 118 -13.39 7.49 -5.42
C SER A 118 -13.50 6.50 -4.25
N THR A 119 -12.37 6.06 -3.71
CA THR A 119 -12.34 5.69 -2.29
C THR A 119 -12.48 6.99 -1.52
N SER A 120 -13.67 7.26 -0.98
CA SER A 120 -13.81 8.31 0.00
C SER A 120 -12.78 8.05 1.11
N PRO A 121 -11.86 8.98 1.42
CA PRO A 121 -10.83 8.83 2.47
C PRO A 121 -11.39 8.61 3.89
N ASP A 122 -12.71 8.57 4.02
CA ASP A 122 -13.43 8.62 5.29
C ASP A 122 -14.10 7.29 5.66
N GLY A 123 -13.85 6.22 4.90
CA GLY A 123 -14.37 4.88 5.17
C GLY A 123 -13.54 4.11 6.21
N TYR A 124 -14.23 3.33 7.06
CA TYR A 124 -13.61 2.25 7.81
C TYR A 124 -13.69 0.95 6.99
N TYR A 125 -12.61 0.17 7.03
CA TYR A 125 -12.46 -1.12 6.35
C TYR A 125 -12.46 -2.24 7.40
N PRO A 126 -13.18 -3.34 7.20
CA PRO A 126 -13.18 -4.46 8.15
C PRO A 126 -11.86 -5.25 8.08
N ALA A 127 -11.35 -5.67 9.23
CA ALA A 127 -10.16 -6.50 9.40
C ALA A 127 -10.28 -7.35 10.68
N GLY A 128 -10.73 -8.60 10.54
CA GLY A 128 -11.02 -9.45 11.70
C GLY A 128 -12.15 -8.88 12.57
N ALA A 129 -11.89 -8.71 13.86
CA ALA A 129 -12.79 -8.06 14.83
C ALA A 129 -12.66 -6.52 14.86
N TRP A 130 -11.91 -5.94 13.92
CA TRP A 130 -11.58 -4.51 13.89
C TRP A 130 -12.13 -3.80 12.66
N GLU A 131 -12.44 -2.52 12.85
CA GLU A 131 -12.63 -1.54 11.80
C GLU A 131 -11.40 -0.62 11.72
N VAL A 132 -10.88 -0.43 10.51
CA VAL A 132 -9.64 0.30 10.27
C VAL A 132 -9.88 1.43 9.28
N ARG A 133 -9.58 2.66 9.68
CA ARG A 133 -9.52 3.81 8.76
C ARG A 133 -8.06 4.12 8.45
N ILE A 134 -7.76 4.40 7.19
CA ILE A 134 -6.43 4.76 6.71
C ILE A 134 -6.49 6.18 6.14
N ALA A 135 -5.53 7.02 6.51
CA ALA A 135 -5.36 8.35 5.92
C ALA A 135 -3.89 8.64 5.60
N PRO A 136 -3.58 9.25 4.44
CA PRO A 136 -2.27 9.83 4.21
C PRO A 136 -2.04 10.98 5.19
N SER A 137 -0.81 11.16 5.64
CA SER A 137 -0.40 12.18 6.60
C SER A 137 1.03 12.64 6.33
N VAL A 138 1.50 13.56 7.16
CA VAL A 138 2.91 13.96 7.26
C VAL A 138 3.27 13.87 8.73
N SER A 139 4.33 13.12 9.03
CA SER A 139 4.82 12.93 10.39
C SER A 139 5.33 14.24 11.00
N ALA A 140 5.53 14.25 12.33
CA ALA A 140 6.05 15.42 13.04
C ALA A 140 7.41 15.91 12.51
N ASP A 141 8.22 14.99 11.95
CA ASP A 141 9.54 15.29 11.37
C ASP A 141 9.46 15.73 9.89
N GLY A 142 8.26 15.79 9.30
CA GLY A 142 8.04 16.22 7.92
C GLY A 142 8.10 15.12 6.87
N GLU A 143 8.26 13.86 7.27
CA GLU A 143 8.27 12.71 6.34
C GLU A 143 6.84 12.32 5.93
N PRO A 144 6.60 11.91 4.67
CA PRO A 144 5.35 11.29 4.27
C PRO A 144 5.00 10.10 5.18
N SER A 145 3.74 10.05 5.62
CA SER A 145 3.29 9.00 6.54
C SER A 145 1.88 8.52 6.21
N VAL A 146 1.50 7.40 6.82
CA VAL A 146 0.13 6.89 6.82
C VAL A 146 -0.33 6.69 8.26
N VAL A 147 -1.57 7.09 8.55
CA VAL A 147 -2.18 6.91 9.86
C VAL A 147 -3.29 5.88 9.75
N TYR A 148 -3.21 4.85 10.59
CA TYR A 148 -4.26 3.88 10.86
C TYR A 148 -5.02 4.30 12.12
N THR A 149 -6.35 4.38 12.03
CA THR A 149 -7.25 4.46 13.18
C THR A 149 -8.03 3.17 13.27
N ILE A 150 -7.83 2.43 14.35
CA ILE A 150 -8.29 1.06 14.53
C ILE A 150 -9.22 1.04 15.74
N ARG A 151 -10.40 0.45 15.59
CA ARG A 151 -11.39 0.32 16.66
C ARG A 151 -12.12 -1.02 16.57
N PRO A 152 -12.67 -1.54 17.67
CA PRO A 152 -13.54 -2.71 17.61
C PRO A 152 -14.72 -2.47 16.65
N SER A 153 -15.07 -3.49 15.85
CA SER A 153 -16.24 -3.49 14.96
C SER A 153 -17.58 -3.59 15.69
#